data_AF-A0A851H458-F1
#
_entry.id   AF-A0A851H458-F1
#
_cell.length_a   1.000
_cell.length_b   1.000
_cell.length_c   1.000
_cell.angle_alpha   90.00
_cell.angle_beta   90.00
_cell.angle_gamma   90.00
#
_symmetry.space_group_name_H-M   'P 1'
#
loop_
_entity.id
_entity.type
_entity.pdbx_description
1 polymer ?
#
loop_
_entity_poly.entity_id
_entity_poly.type
_entity_poly.pdbx_seq_one_letter_code
_entity_poly.pdbx_strand_id
1 'polypeptide(L)' 'MSKKSSSTSRTPMTPGAAARIQSAEARAGNGQVSSGSFTSRAQRAAANNTAPKKP' A
#
# COMPACT_ATOMS: atom_id res chain seq x y z
N MET A 1 -26.63 -12.43 -3.13
CA MET A 1 -26.19 -12.12 -1.77
C MET A 1 -24.72 -11.70 -1.77
N SER A 2 -24.40 -10.45 -1.43
CA SER A 2 -23.01 -10.00 -1.24
C SER A 2 -22.55 -10.40 0.17
N LYS A 3 -21.62 -11.35 0.29
CA LYS A 3 -21.04 -11.74 1.58
C LYS A 3 -20.20 -10.57 2.09
N LYS A 4 -20.75 -9.85 3.08
CA LYS A 4 -20.01 -8.87 3.89
C LYS A 4 -18.93 -9.62 4.67
N SER A 5 -17.71 -9.64 4.13
CA SER A 5 -16.54 -10.22 4.79
C SER A 5 -16.30 -9.47 6.10
N SER A 6 -16.36 -10.21 7.21
CA SER A 6 -16.06 -9.76 8.56
C SER A 6 -14.73 -8.99 8.59
N SER A 7 -14.78 -7.77 9.11
CA SER A 7 -13.61 -6.90 9.26
C SER A 7 -12.70 -7.43 10.37
N THR A 8 -11.88 -8.43 10.07
CA THR A 8 -10.66 -8.68 10.83
C THR A 8 -9.90 -7.37 10.90
N SER A 9 -9.39 -7.01 12.09
CA SER A 9 -8.55 -5.83 12.31
C SER A 9 -7.39 -5.83 11.32
N ARG A 10 -7.51 -5.05 10.23
CA ARG A 10 -6.48 -4.94 9.21
C ARG A 10 -5.44 -3.95 9.70
N THR A 11 -4.20 -4.40 9.79
CA THR A 11 -3.07 -3.51 10.06
C THR A 11 -2.97 -2.48 8.94
N PRO A 12 -3.01 -1.17 9.25
CA PRO A 12 -2.86 -0.15 8.23
C PRO A 12 -1.47 -0.22 7.60
N MET A 13 -1.41 -0.08 6.28
CA MET A 13 -0.15 0.12 5.56
C MET A 13 0.52 1.40 6.07
N THR A 14 1.78 1.31 6.48
CA THR A 14 2.57 2.44 6.97
C THR A 14 3.55 2.95 5.90
N PRO A 15 3.99 4.22 5.96
CA PRO A 15 5.00 4.76 5.05
C PRO A 15 6.30 3.95 5.05
N GLY A 16 6.75 3.49 6.22
CA GLY A 16 7.96 2.68 6.35
C GLY A 16 7.82 1.28 5.73
N ALA A 17 6.62 0.70 5.74
CA ALA A 17 6.36 -0.55 5.01
C ALA A 17 6.31 -0.31 3.49
N ALA A 18 5.66 0.76 3.05
CA ALA A 18 5.62 1.14 1.64
C ALA A 18 7.01 1.42 1.06
N ALA A 19 7.90 2.10 1.80
CA ALA A 19 9.28 2.34 1.38
C ALA A 19 10.09 1.04 1.20
N ARG A 20 9.89 0.06 2.09
CA ARG A 20 10.50 -1.27 1.97
C ARG A 20 10.01 -2.01 0.72
N ILE A 21 8.70 -1.97 0.47
CA ILE A 21 8.09 -2.57 -0.73
C ILE A 21 8.65 -1.91 -2.00
N GLN A 22 8.75 -0.58 -2.02
CA GLN A 22 9.31 0.17 -3.13
C GLN A 22 10.78 -0.17 -3.38
N SER A 23 11.59 -0.24 -2.33
CA SER A 23 12.99 -0.61 -2.43
C SER A 23 13.18 -2.01 -3.04
N ALA A 24 12.35 -2.97 -2.63
CA ALA A 24 12.40 -4.33 -3.15
C ALA A 24 12.04 -4.40 -4.64
N GLU A 25 10.96 -3.74 -5.07
CA GLU A 25 10.61 -3.71 -6.49
C GLU A 25 11.59 -2.91 -7.33
N ALA A 26 12.07 -1.76 -6.85
CA ALA A 26 13.06 -0.98 -7.58
C ALA A 26 14.35 -1.80 -7.78
N ARG A 27 14.78 -2.60 -6.79
CA ARG A 27 15.91 -3.51 -6.94
C ARG A 27 15.67 -4.59 -8.01
N ALA A 28 14.46 -5.13 -8.07
CA ALA A 28 14.09 -6.13 -9.08
C ALA A 28 13.89 -5.53 -10.48
N GLY A 29 13.47 -4.26 -10.56
CA GLY A 29 13.10 -3.55 -11.78
C GLY A 29 14.14 -2.56 -12.29
N ASN A 30 15.43 -2.69 -11.92
CA ASN A 30 16.50 -1.76 -12.32
C ASN A 30 16.18 -0.28 -12.02
N GLY A 31 15.60 -0.03 -10.85
CA GLY A 31 15.17 1.29 -10.39
C GLY A 31 13.75 1.68 -10.80
N GLN A 32 13.05 0.85 -11.58
CA GLN A 32 11.69 1.12 -12.04
C GLN A 32 10.64 0.40 -11.18
N VAL A 33 9.50 1.05 -11.01
CA VAL A 33 8.32 0.50 -10.33
C VAL A 33 7.14 0.62 -11.29
N SER A 34 6.46 -0.49 -11.58
CA SER A 34 5.33 -0.49 -12.51
C SER A 34 4.08 0.13 -11.88
N SER A 35 3.37 0.98 -12.62
CA SER A 35 2.19 1.74 -12.14
C SER A 35 0.98 0.87 -11.77
N GLY A 36 1.00 -0.42 -12.12
CA GLY A 36 -0.01 -1.42 -11.75
C GLY A 36 0.45 -2.40 -10.68
N SER A 37 1.66 -2.24 -10.14
CA SER A 37 2.26 -3.21 -9.24
C SER A 37 1.70 -3.13 -7.83
N PHE A 38 2.08 -4.10 -7.01
CA PHE A 38 1.77 -4.12 -5.59
C PHE A 38 2.31 -2.87 -4.88
N THR A 39 3.46 -2.35 -5.30
CA THR A 39 4.07 -1.13 -4.75
C THR A 39 3.18 0.09 -4.94
N SER A 40 2.58 0.27 -6.12
CA SER A 40 1.63 1.38 -6.36
C SER A 40 0.42 1.29 -5.44
N ARG A 41 -0.08 0.07 -5.14
CA ARG A 41 -1.15 -0.11 -4.14
C ARG A 41 -0.67 0.18 -2.72
N ALA A 42 0.53 -0.26 -2.36
CA ALA A 42 1.11 -0.02 -1.04
C ALA A 42 1.33 1.48 -0.78
N GLN A 43 1.85 2.22 -1.75
CA GLN A 43 2.02 3.66 -1.68
C GLN A 43 0.68 4.38 -1.54
N ARG A 44 -0.32 4.02 -2.36
CA ARG A 44 -1.68 4.58 -2.24
C ARG A 44 -2.30 4.29 -0.87
N ALA A 45 -2.14 3.08 -0.36
CA ALA A 45 -2.64 2.70 0.96
C ALA A 45 -1.93 3.49 2.08
N ALA A 46 -0.61 3.63 2.03
CA ALA A 46 0.14 4.43 2.99
C ALA A 46 -0.33 5.90 2.97
N ALA A 47 -0.43 6.50 1.78
CA ALA A 47 -0.90 7.88 1.62
C ALA A 47 -2.32 8.08 2.19
N ASN A 48 -3.24 7.15 1.92
CA ASN A 48 -4.61 7.23 2.42
C ASN A 48 -4.72 6.97 3.93
N ASN A 49 -3.83 6.16 4.50
CA ASN A 49 -3.80 5.88 5.93
C ASN A 49 -3.12 7.00 6.73
N THR A 50 -2.20 7.74 6.12
CA THR A 50 -1.57 8.93 6.71
C THR A 50 -2.32 10.21 6.44
N ALA A 51 -3.18 10.26 5.41
CA ALA A 51 -4.05 11.39 5.18
C ALA A 51 -4.98 11.51 6.40
N PRO A 52 -4.97 12.65 7.12
CA PRO A 52 -6.00 12.89 8.11
C PRO A 52 -7.33 12.82 7.35
N LYS A 53 -8.17 11.86 7.71
CA LYS A 53 -9.58 11.86 7.32
C LYS A 53 -10.14 13.16 7.92
N LYS A 54 -10.08 14.26 7.17
CA LYS A 54 -10.70 15.53 7.57
C LYS A 54 -12.19 15.24 7.84
N PRO A 55 -12.76 15.85 8.88
CA PRO A 55 -14.12 15.57 9.36
C PRO A 55 -15.17 15.78 8.28
#